data_AF-A0A2P5EDD7-F1
#
_entry.id   AF-A0A2P5EDD7-F1
#
_cell.length_a   1.000
_cell.length_b   1.000
_cell.length_c   1.000
_cell.angle_alpha   90.00
_cell.angle_beta   90.00
_cell.angle_gamma   90.00
#
_symmetry.space_group_name_H-M   'P 1'
#
loop_
_entity.id
_entity.type
_entity.pdbx_description
1 polymer ?
#
loop_
_entity_poly.entity_id
_entity_poly.type
_entity_poly.pdbx_seq_one_letter_code
_entity_poly.pdbx_strand_id
1 'polypeptide(L)' 'MRSLMFKLNCAVQALKEIAAQVGKTDWDFSIDPCSNNTIWETPKSEARPAYNNTLNCTCSDRVCHVTHL' A
#
# COMPACT_ATOMS: atom_id res chain seq x y z
N MET A 1 23.12 -8.85 -4.56
CA MET A 1 22.89 -7.45 -4.12
C MET A 1 22.07 -6.61 -5.12
N ARG A 2 22.27 -6.70 -6.45
CA ARG A 2 21.49 -5.93 -7.44
C ARG A 2 20.02 -6.37 -7.68
N SER A 3 19.67 -7.61 -7.32
CA SER A 3 18.35 -8.18 -7.61
C SER A 3 17.22 -7.72 -6.65
N LEU A 4 17.55 -7.32 -5.42
CA LEU A 4 16.59 -6.83 -4.43
C LEU A 4 16.13 -5.39 -4.70
N MET A 5 16.97 -4.54 -5.31
CA MET A 5 16.61 -3.15 -5.62
C MET A 5 15.59 -3.00 -6.76
N PHE A 6 15.48 -3.98 -7.66
CA PHE A 6 14.48 -3.93 -8.75
C PHE A 6 13.08 -4.35 -8.29
N LYS A 7 12.93 -5.16 -7.24
CA LYS A 7 11.62 -5.63 -6.74
C LYS A 7 10.85 -4.58 -5.95
N LEU A 8 11.53 -3.64 -5.28
CA LEU A 8 10.89 -2.65 -4.41
C LEU A 8 10.17 -1.53 -5.20
N ASN A 9 10.55 -1.27 -6.45
CA ASN A 9 10.02 -0.15 -7.24
C ASN A 9 8.64 -0.44 -7.88
N CYS A 10 8.38 -1.69 -8.28
CA CYS A 10 7.12 -2.04 -8.95
C CYS A 10 5.89 -1.92 -8.05
N ALA A 11 5.99 -2.32 -6.78
CA ALA A 11 4.87 -2.27 -5.85
C ALA A 11 4.45 -0.82 -5.56
N VAL A 12 5.41 0.07 -5.31
CA VAL A 12 5.14 1.50 -5.07
C VAL A 12 4.56 2.17 -6.32
N GLN A 13 5.04 1.80 -7.51
CA GLN A 13 4.50 2.34 -8.76
C GLN A 13 3.06 1.87 -9.03
N ALA A 14 2.77 0.60 -8.79
CA ALA A 14 1.40 0.08 -8.88
C ALA A 14 0.45 0.77 -7.89
N LEU A 15 0.89 1.01 -6.65
CA LEU A 15 0.12 1.76 -5.66
C LEU A 15 -0.20 3.19 -6.12
N LYS A 16 0.77 3.87 -6.75
CA LYS A 16 0.55 5.22 -7.33
C LYS A 16 -0.49 5.20 -8.46
N GLU A 17 -0.42 4.20 -9.34
CA GLU A 17 -1.38 4.05 -10.44
C GLU A 17 -2.80 3.76 -9.92
N ILE A 18 -2.93 2.87 -8.94
CA ILE A 18 -4.21 2.59 -8.28
C ILE A 18 -4.74 3.88 -7.66
N ALA A 19 -3.92 4.58 -6.88
CA ALA A 19 -4.33 5.79 -6.19
C ALA A 19 -4.85 6.87 -7.15
N ALA A 20 -4.16 7.06 -8.29
CA ALA A 20 -4.61 7.95 -9.35
C ALA A 20 -5.96 7.53 -9.95
N GLN A 21 -6.17 6.23 -10.19
CA GLN A 21 -7.41 5.71 -10.76
C GLN A 21 -8.61 5.78 -9.80
N VAL A 22 -8.38 5.55 -8.50
CA VAL A 22 -9.46 5.57 -7.49
C VAL A 22 -9.60 6.91 -6.76
N GLY A 23 -8.82 7.93 -7.15
CA GLY A 23 -8.88 9.26 -6.55
C GLY A 23 -8.38 9.33 -5.11
N LYS A 24 -7.46 8.43 -4.73
CA LYS A 24 -6.82 8.41 -3.42
C LYS A 24 -5.68 9.43 -3.35
N THR A 25 -5.91 10.53 -2.67
CA THR A 25 -4.95 11.64 -2.52
C THR A 25 -4.31 11.70 -1.13
N ASP A 26 -4.79 10.86 -0.21
CA ASP A 26 -4.42 10.77 1.21
C ASP A 26 -3.26 9.80 1.49
N TRP A 27 -2.80 9.05 0.49
CA TRP A 27 -1.67 8.11 0.64
C TRP A 27 -0.30 8.82 0.56
N ASP A 28 0.55 8.55 1.54
CA ASP A 28 1.94 9.01 1.57
C ASP A 28 2.89 7.92 1.06
N PHE A 29 3.32 8.06 -0.20
CA PHE A 29 4.25 7.13 -0.85
C PHE A 29 5.70 7.25 -0.37
N SER A 30 6.01 8.15 0.56
CA SER A 30 7.34 8.23 1.19
C SER A 30 7.50 7.25 2.35
N ILE A 31 6.39 6.67 2.83
CA ILE A 31 6.35 5.72 3.93
C ILE A 31 6.33 4.29 3.39
N ASP A 32 6.94 3.35 4.12
CA ASP A 32 6.87 1.94 3.77
C ASP A 32 5.41 1.45 3.86
N PRO A 33 4.82 0.91 2.77
CA PRO A 33 3.45 0.41 2.75
C PRO A 33 3.21 -0.77 3.70
N CYS A 34 4.26 -1.50 4.07
CA CYS A 34 4.17 -2.58 5.05
C CYS A 34 4.55 -2.16 6.48
N SER A 35 4.77 -0.86 6.71
CA SER A 35 4.87 -0.33 8.07
C SER A 35 3.50 -0.34 8.75
N ASN A 36 3.48 -0.37 10.08
CA ASN A 36 2.25 -0.40 10.88
C ASN A 36 1.58 1.00 10.94
N ASN A 37 1.41 1.65 9.79
CA ASN A 37 0.92 3.02 9.64
C ASN A 37 -0.47 3.00 8.98
N THR A 38 -1.39 3.78 9.53
CA THR A 38 -2.78 3.87 9.08
C THR A 38 -2.98 4.76 7.86
N ILE A 39 -1.94 5.42 7.33
CA ILE A 39 -2.02 6.29 6.14
C ILE A 39 -2.52 5.53 4.89
N TRP A 40 -2.29 4.22 4.84
CA TRP A 40 -2.75 3.35 3.75
C TRP A 40 -4.21 2.91 3.92
N GLU A 41 -4.76 3.05 5.12
CA GLU A 41 -6.14 2.71 5.44
C GLU A 41 -7.08 3.83 5.01
N THR A 42 -8.29 3.46 4.61
CA THR A 42 -9.35 4.45 4.40
C THR A 42 -10.16 4.58 5.68
N PRO A 43 -10.29 5.78 6.27
CA PRO A 43 -11.14 5.98 7.43
C PRO A 43 -12.55 5.47 7.15
N LYS A 44 -13.13 4.72 8.08
CA LYS A 44 -14.50 4.25 7.95
C LYS A 44 -15.44 5.44 7.81
N SER A 45 -16.21 5.44 6.73
CA SER A 45 -17.25 6.42 6.50
C SER A 45 -18.60 5.86 6.95
N GLU A 46 -19.32 6.55 7.82
CA GLU A 46 -20.69 6.17 8.20
C GLU A 46 -21.64 6.16 6.99
N ALA A 47 -21.38 7.04 6.02
CA ALA A 47 -22.14 7.10 4.77
C ALA A 47 -21.81 5.94 3.81
N ARG A 48 -20.65 5.30 3.98
CA ARG A 48 -20.13 4.25 3.10
C ARG A 48 -19.44 3.14 3.90
N PRO A 49 -20.16 2.43 4.79
CA PRO A 49 -19.58 1.50 5.76
C PRO A 49 -19.01 0.23 5.12
N ALA A 50 -19.44 -0.09 3.89
CA ALA A 50 -18.97 -1.26 3.15
C ALA A 50 -17.61 -1.05 2.46
N TYR A 51 -17.13 0.20 2.36
CA TYR A 51 -15.86 0.51 1.68
C TYR A 51 -14.72 0.54 2.69
N ASN A 52 -13.92 -0.52 2.70
CA ASN A 52 -12.64 -0.58 3.39
C ASN A 52 -11.56 -0.83 2.34
N ASN A 53 -10.48 -0.06 2.37
CA ASN A 53 -9.24 -0.44 1.67
C ASN A 53 -8.32 -1.09 2.70
N THR A 54 -7.77 -2.24 2.37
CA THR A 54 -6.86 -2.95 3.28
C THR A 54 -5.63 -3.38 2.51
N LEU A 55 -4.54 -2.66 2.71
CA LEU A 55 -3.25 -3.04 2.18
C LEU A 55 -2.68 -4.17 3.05
N ASN A 56 -2.55 -5.36 2.48
CA ASN A 56 -2.07 -6.53 3.21
C ASN A 56 -0.64 -6.92 2.79
N CYS A 57 0.21 -7.15 3.78
CA CYS A 57 1.62 -7.49 3.58
C CYS A 57 1.94 -8.87 4.14
N THR A 58 2.77 -9.61 3.41
CA THR A 58 3.41 -10.84 3.91
C THR A 58 4.90 -10.61 4.05
N CYS A 59 5.44 -10.85 5.24
CA CYS A 59 6.86 -10.75 5.51
C CYS A 59 7.45 -12.15 5.61
N SER A 60 8.47 -12.42 4.79
CA SER A 60 9.30 -13.62 4.90
C SER A 60 10.73 -13.20 5.18
N ASP A 61 11.31 -13.76 6.24
CA ASP A 61 12.60 -13.34 6.79
C ASP A 61 12.63 -11.85 7.16
N ARG A 62 13.37 -11.04 6.38
CA ARG A 62 13.53 -9.59 6.59
C ARG A 62 12.94 -8.76 5.43
N VAL A 63 12.16 -9.40 4.55
CA VAL A 63 11.59 -8.75 3.37
C VAL A 63 10.07 -8.86 3.44
N CYS A 64 9.41 -7.70 3.41
CA CYS A 64 7.96 -7.61 3.34
C CYS A 64 7.51 -7.30 1.92
N HIS A 65 6.46 -7.99 1.46
CA HIS A 65 5.84 -7.78 0.17
C HIS A 65 4.37 -7.42 0.35
N VAL A 66 3.90 -6.40 -0.39
CA VAL A 66 2.47 -6.14 -0.57
C VAL A 66 1.87 -7.26 -1.40
N THR A 67 0.78 -7.86 -0.91
CA THR A 67 0.14 -9.01 -1.58
C THR A 67 -1.29 -8.74 -2.01
N HIS A 68 -2.03 -7.90 -1.28
CA HIS A 68 -3.44 -7.59 -1.54
C HIS A 68 -3.74 -6.13 -1.18
N LEU A 69 -4.76 -5.57 -1.83
CA LEU A 69 -5.38 -4.27 -1.55
C LEU A 69 -6.90 -4.43 -1.44
#